data_AF-A0AAN7YFI2-F1
#
_entry.id   AF-A0AAN7YFI2-F1
#
_cell.length_a   1.000
_cell.length_b   1.000
_cell.length_c   1.000
_cell.angle_alpha   90.00
_cell.angle_beta   90.00
_cell.angle_gamma   90.00
#
_symmetry.space_group_name_H-M   'P 1'
#
loop_
_entity.id
_entity.type
_entity.pdbx_description
1 polymer ?
#
loop_
_entity_poly.entity_id
_entity_poly.type
_entity_poly.pdbx_seq_one_letter_code
_entity_poly.pdbx_strand_id
1 'polypeptide(L)'
;MRPLPFQYVFTFYHTKSTTSHAPTLLSDTVPDIAAFYKIYNNFPFSSLAAKDGVHFFRAGVKPLWEDEENLEGGCWTVKVRKEDGRSLRTWEELCLMVLGGELQSVVAKERDHILGMSYSPRLYYAHISIWTKQGDNRRSIEVLQRTIVERLSPELRPTSELEYYFKKHSEHEGWEEVTRQVREQGQSKAEQHEGNVVISINEEQETMPP
;
A
#
# COMPACT_ATOMS: atom_id res chain seq x y z
N MET A 1 -27.65 -12.80 3.83
CA MET A 1 -27.34 -11.53 4.53
C MET A 1 -26.18 -10.88 3.78
N ARG A 2 -26.24 -9.58 3.44
CA ARG A 2 -25.11 -8.90 2.78
C ARG A 2 -24.08 -8.51 3.86
N PRO A 3 -22.77 -8.73 3.66
CA PRO A 3 -21.75 -8.29 4.61
C PRO A 3 -21.78 -6.77 4.81
N LEU A 4 -21.34 -6.31 5.98
CA LEU A 4 -21.13 -4.89 6.22
C LEU A 4 -19.92 -4.40 5.41
N PRO A 5 -20.00 -3.20 4.83
CA PRO A 5 -18.86 -2.61 4.13
C PRO A 5 -17.73 -2.27 5.12
N PHE A 6 -16.51 -2.33 4.62
CA PHE A 6 -15.34 -1.78 5.30
C PHE A 6 -15.43 -0.26 5.42
N GLN A 7 -14.64 0.32 6.33
CA GLN A 7 -14.51 1.78 6.47
C GLN A 7 -13.98 2.43 5.18
N TYR A 8 -13.08 1.75 4.46
CA TYR A 8 -12.54 2.17 3.18
C TYR A 8 -12.76 1.07 2.14
N VAL A 9 -12.94 1.47 0.89
CA VAL A 9 -12.88 0.56 -0.25
C VAL A 9 -11.41 0.35 -0.61
N PHE A 10 -11.03 -0.89 -0.91
CA PHE A 10 -9.67 -1.24 -1.30
C PHE A 10 -9.60 -1.72 -2.75
N THR A 11 -8.41 -1.58 -3.35
CA THR A 11 -8.03 -2.09 -4.66
C THR A 11 -6.91 -3.10 -4.48
N PHE A 12 -7.00 -4.26 -5.13
CA PHE A 12 -6.02 -5.34 -5.05
C PHE A 12 -5.12 -5.35 -6.30
N TYR A 13 -3.83 -5.59 -6.07
CA TYR A 13 -2.80 -5.60 -7.10
C TYR A 13 -1.90 -6.83 -6.99
N HIS A 14 -1.30 -7.21 -8.11
CA HIS A 14 -0.24 -8.20 -8.22
C HIS A 14 0.93 -7.61 -9.00
N THR A 15 2.11 -7.66 -8.39
CA THR A 15 3.37 -7.29 -9.02
C THR A 15 4.13 -8.57 -9.34
N LYS A 16 4.46 -8.80 -10.62
CA LYS A 16 5.30 -9.92 -11.03
C LYS A 16 6.74 -9.45 -11.18
N SER A 17 7.66 -10.23 -10.64
CA SER A 17 9.10 -10.01 -10.76
C SER A 17 9.63 -10.01 -12.19
N THR A 18 8.90 -10.64 -13.12
CA THR A 18 9.27 -10.76 -14.54
C THR A 18 8.83 -9.57 -15.40
N THR A 19 7.98 -8.67 -14.91
CA THR A 19 7.39 -7.58 -15.70
C THR A 19 7.57 -6.25 -14.98
N SER A 20 8.59 -5.48 -15.36
CA SER A 20 8.86 -4.05 -15.00
C SER A 20 8.56 -3.57 -13.57
N HIS A 21 8.32 -4.48 -12.62
CA HIS A 21 7.74 -4.25 -11.29
C HIS A 21 6.45 -3.40 -11.25
N ALA A 22 5.74 -3.25 -12.37
CA ALA A 22 4.50 -2.49 -12.42
C ALA A 22 3.33 -3.29 -11.80
N PRO A 23 2.59 -2.73 -10.82
CA PRO A 23 1.44 -3.39 -10.23
C PRO A 23 0.30 -3.56 -11.24
N THR A 24 -0.15 -4.80 -11.42
CA THR A 24 -1.33 -5.13 -12.24
C THR A 24 -2.56 -5.28 -11.35
N LEU A 25 -3.71 -4.76 -11.79
CA LEU A 25 -4.96 -4.89 -11.04
C LEU A 25 -5.42 -6.35 -10.97
N LEU A 26 -5.72 -6.83 -9.76
CA LEU A 26 -6.45 -8.07 -9.50
C LEU A 26 -7.94 -7.82 -9.32
N SER A 27 -8.28 -6.74 -8.61
CA SER A 27 -9.66 -6.29 -8.40
C SER A 27 -9.64 -4.79 -8.14
N ASP A 28 -10.47 -4.05 -8.85
CA ASP A 28 -10.60 -2.60 -8.72
C ASP A 28 -11.31 -2.19 -7.41
N THR A 29 -12.31 -2.96 -6.99
CA THR A 29 -13.21 -2.62 -5.90
C THR A 29 -13.40 -3.79 -4.93
N VAL A 30 -12.92 -3.63 -3.70
CA VAL A 30 -13.07 -4.57 -2.59
C VAL A 30 -13.71 -3.84 -1.41
N PRO A 31 -15.06 -3.83 -1.32
CA PRO A 31 -15.78 -3.03 -0.35
C PRO A 31 -16.07 -3.74 0.97
N ASP A 32 -15.93 -5.07 1.03
CA ASP A 32 -16.31 -5.87 2.19
C ASP A 32 -15.51 -7.17 2.32
N ILE A 33 -15.76 -7.89 3.42
CA ILE A 33 -15.05 -9.12 3.77
C ILE A 33 -15.33 -10.29 2.81
N ALA A 34 -16.52 -10.35 2.20
CA ALA A 34 -16.81 -11.40 1.24
C ALA A 34 -16.05 -11.17 -0.08
N ALA A 35 -15.95 -9.92 -0.53
CA ALA A 35 -15.13 -9.56 -1.69
C ALA A 35 -13.64 -9.88 -1.43
N PHE A 36 -13.13 -9.58 -0.24
CA PHE A 36 -11.77 -9.96 0.16
C PHE A 36 -11.56 -11.47 0.07
N TYR A 37 -12.39 -12.27 0.74
CA TYR A 37 -12.23 -13.73 0.75
C TYR A 37 -12.45 -14.37 -0.63
N LYS A 38 -13.26 -13.75 -1.50
CA LYS A 38 -13.36 -14.18 -2.90
C LYS A 38 -12.02 -14.09 -3.62
N ILE A 39 -11.24 -13.03 -3.40
CA ILE A 39 -9.90 -12.89 -3.98
C ILE A 39 -8.93 -13.83 -3.27
N TYR A 40 -8.87 -13.75 -1.94
CA TYR A 40 -7.92 -14.49 -1.12
C TYR A 40 -8.00 -16.01 -1.36
N ASN A 41 -9.21 -16.58 -1.38
CA ASN A 41 -9.41 -18.02 -1.55
C ASN A 41 -9.13 -18.53 -2.97
N ASN A 42 -9.15 -17.65 -3.98
CA ASN A 42 -8.95 -18.02 -5.38
C ASN A 42 -7.59 -17.57 -5.94
N PHE A 43 -6.76 -16.89 -5.14
CA PHE A 43 -5.44 -16.44 -5.56
C PHE A 43 -4.38 -17.53 -5.31
N PRO A 44 -3.51 -17.85 -6.28
CA PRO A 44 -2.55 -18.95 -6.17
C PRO A 44 -1.30 -18.57 -5.37
N PHE A 45 -1.45 -18.31 -4.06
CA PHE A 45 -0.35 -17.88 -3.18
C PHE A 45 0.84 -18.84 -3.15
N SER A 46 0.60 -20.15 -3.30
CA SER A 46 1.65 -21.18 -3.37
C SER A 46 2.52 -21.09 -4.62
N SER A 47 2.02 -20.45 -5.67
CA SER A 47 2.68 -20.34 -6.98
C SER A 47 3.36 -18.98 -7.19
N LEU A 48 3.33 -18.09 -6.21
CA LEU A 48 4.03 -16.80 -6.29
C LEU A 48 5.54 -17.02 -6.37
N ALA A 49 6.18 -16.43 -7.38
CA ALA A 49 7.63 -16.46 -7.49
C ALA A 49 8.27 -15.58 -6.42
N ALA A 50 9.53 -15.86 -6.08
CA ALA A 50 10.29 -14.97 -5.22
C ALA A 50 10.38 -13.58 -5.88
N LYS A 51 10.18 -12.52 -5.09
CA LYS A 51 10.11 -11.12 -5.54
C LYS A 51 8.81 -10.72 -6.26
N ASP A 52 7.84 -11.62 -6.42
CA ASP A 52 6.47 -11.19 -6.69
C ASP A 52 5.90 -10.47 -5.46
N GLY A 53 4.76 -9.81 -5.63
CA GLY A 53 4.05 -9.10 -4.57
C GLY A 53 2.55 -9.11 -4.76
N VAL A 54 1.80 -9.37 -3.69
CA VAL A 54 0.34 -9.18 -3.64
C VAL A 54 0.06 -8.02 -2.73
N HIS A 55 -0.78 -7.09 -3.16
CA HIS A 55 -0.98 -5.83 -2.46
C HIS A 55 -2.47 -5.50 -2.40
N PHE A 56 -2.88 -4.82 -1.34
CA PHE A 56 -4.14 -4.10 -1.37
C PHE A 56 -3.97 -2.74 -0.74
N PHE A 57 -4.52 -1.72 -1.40
CA PHE A 57 -4.40 -0.32 -1.00
C PHE A 57 -5.77 0.33 -1.06
N ARG A 58 -5.96 1.43 -0.33
CA ARG A 58 -7.19 2.22 -0.44
C ARG A 58 -7.44 2.57 -1.90
N ALA A 59 -8.70 2.58 -2.31
CA ALA A 59 -9.08 2.95 -3.66
C ALA A 59 -8.47 4.30 -4.05
N GLY A 60 -7.79 4.33 -5.20
CA GLY A 60 -7.05 5.51 -5.69
C GLY A 60 -5.57 5.55 -5.32
N VAL A 61 -5.12 4.77 -4.33
CA VAL A 61 -3.71 4.70 -3.92
C VAL A 61 -3.06 3.48 -4.54
N LYS A 62 -1.97 3.68 -5.29
CA LYS A 62 -1.19 2.59 -5.87
C LYS A 62 -0.16 2.06 -4.86
N PRO A 63 0.22 0.77 -4.92
CA PRO A 63 1.29 0.19 -4.11
C PRO A 63 2.67 0.60 -4.67
N LEU A 64 2.84 1.89 -4.88
CA LEU A 64 3.96 2.52 -5.54
C LEU A 64 4.42 3.66 -4.65
N TRP A 65 5.69 3.65 -4.33
CA TRP A 65 6.40 4.72 -3.65
C TRP A 65 6.24 6.08 -4.40
N GLU A 66 6.04 6.10 -5.73
CA GLU A 66 5.69 7.31 -6.52
C GLU A 66 4.33 7.93 -6.20
N ASP A 67 3.40 7.15 -5.67
CA ASP A 67 2.03 7.61 -5.44
C ASP A 67 2.05 8.76 -4.43
N GLU A 68 1.30 9.83 -4.72
CA GLU A 68 1.29 11.06 -3.93
C GLU A 68 0.97 10.78 -2.45
N GLU A 69 0.07 9.85 -2.19
CA GLU A 69 -0.32 9.48 -0.83
C GLU A 69 0.80 8.74 -0.08
N ASN A 70 1.73 8.11 -0.79
CA ASN A 70 2.85 7.37 -0.21
C ASN A 70 4.10 8.25 -0.02
N LEU A 71 4.16 9.47 -0.56
CA LEU A 71 5.39 10.28 -0.59
C LEU A 71 6.03 10.56 0.76
N GLU A 72 5.22 10.95 1.74
CA GLU A 72 5.67 11.25 3.09
C GLU A 72 5.54 10.05 4.03
N GLY A 73 5.15 8.90 3.47
CA GLY A 73 4.80 7.70 4.20
C GLY A 73 5.98 6.85 4.63
N GLY A 74 5.63 5.73 5.23
CA GLY A 74 6.56 4.68 5.58
C GLY A 74 5.82 3.36 5.76
N CYS A 75 6.59 2.28 5.90
CA CYS A 75 6.02 0.96 6.08
C CYS A 75 6.61 0.25 7.30
N TRP A 76 5.71 -0.31 8.11
CA TRP A 76 6.09 -1.33 9.08
C TRP A 76 6.15 -2.67 8.37
N THR A 77 7.27 -3.39 8.48
CA THR A 77 7.49 -4.67 7.81
C THR A 77 7.88 -5.73 8.81
N VAL A 78 7.21 -6.90 8.75
CA VAL A 78 7.61 -8.12 9.45
C VAL A 78 8.13 -9.17 8.47
N LYS A 79 9.22 -9.82 8.85
CA LYS A 79 9.84 -10.95 8.15
C LYS A 79 9.37 -12.25 8.79
N VAL A 80 8.57 -13.02 8.06
CA VAL A 80 7.97 -14.26 8.56
C VAL A 80 8.49 -15.45 7.79
N ARG A 81 8.89 -16.52 8.49
CA ARG A 81 9.26 -17.79 7.86
C ARG A 81 8.07 -18.43 7.14
N LYS A 82 8.32 -19.05 5.98
CA LYS A 82 7.28 -19.71 5.17
C LYS A 82 6.90 -21.12 5.67
N GLU A 83 7.62 -21.64 6.66
CA GLU A 83 7.45 -22.96 7.26
C GLU A 83 6.00 -23.15 7.74
N ASP A 84 5.44 -24.33 7.48
CA ASP A 84 4.08 -24.74 7.85
C ASP A 84 2.97 -23.73 7.50
N GLY A 85 3.16 -22.93 6.45
CA GLY A 85 2.20 -21.90 6.03
C GLY A 85 2.10 -20.70 6.98
N ARG A 86 3.04 -20.54 7.93
CA ARG A 86 3.03 -19.46 8.94
C ARG A 86 2.91 -18.09 8.29
N SER A 87 3.65 -17.82 7.21
CA SER A 87 3.61 -16.53 6.52
C SER A 87 2.23 -16.18 5.94
N LEU A 88 1.46 -17.16 5.46
CA LEU A 88 0.11 -16.91 4.93
C LEU A 88 -0.91 -16.70 6.04
N ARG A 89 -0.81 -17.44 7.15
CA ARG A 89 -1.64 -17.18 8.34
C ARG A 89 -1.38 -15.79 8.92
N THR A 90 -0.10 -15.39 9.05
CA THR A 90 0.25 -14.04 9.49
C THR A 90 -0.27 -12.98 8.52
N TRP A 91 -0.16 -13.23 7.21
CA TRP A 91 -0.72 -12.33 6.19
C TRP A 91 -2.24 -12.17 6.35
N GLU A 92 -2.97 -13.27 6.54
CA GLU A 92 -4.42 -13.25 6.73
C GLU A 92 -4.85 -12.47 7.98
N GLU A 93 -4.26 -12.75 9.14
CA GLU A 93 -4.59 -12.02 10.37
C GLU A 93 -4.33 -10.52 10.24
N LEU A 94 -3.20 -10.14 9.63
CA LEU A 94 -2.91 -8.73 9.37
C LEU A 94 -3.88 -8.11 8.34
N CYS A 95 -4.33 -8.87 7.33
CA CYS A 95 -5.39 -8.41 6.42
C CYS A 95 -6.65 -8.07 7.21
N LEU A 96 -7.07 -8.96 8.10
CA LEU A 96 -8.28 -8.77 8.89
C LEU A 96 -8.17 -7.56 9.83
N MET A 97 -7.01 -7.33 10.45
CA MET A 97 -6.79 -6.16 11.32
C MET A 97 -6.81 -4.84 10.52
N VAL A 98 -6.28 -4.82 9.30
CA VAL A 98 -6.31 -3.63 8.42
C VAL A 98 -7.72 -3.40 7.86
N LEU A 99 -8.30 -4.41 7.22
CA LEU A 99 -9.60 -4.31 6.54
C LEU A 99 -10.75 -4.12 7.53
N GLY A 100 -10.67 -4.76 8.70
CA GLY A 100 -11.62 -4.59 9.81
C GLY A 100 -11.51 -3.24 10.52
N GLY A 101 -10.51 -2.42 10.19
CA GLY A 101 -10.34 -1.07 10.73
C GLY A 101 -9.70 -1.01 12.12
N GLU A 102 -9.25 -2.14 12.67
CA GLU A 102 -8.60 -2.18 13.99
C GLU A 102 -7.32 -1.33 14.00
N LEU A 103 -6.43 -1.55 13.02
CA LEU A 103 -5.20 -0.76 12.92
C LEU A 103 -5.46 0.69 12.56
N GLN A 104 -6.46 0.97 11.71
CA GLN A 104 -6.83 2.35 11.42
C GLN A 104 -7.31 3.08 12.69
N SER A 105 -8.10 2.43 13.53
CA SER A 105 -8.68 3.05 14.73
C SER A 105 -7.64 3.54 15.73
N VAL A 106 -6.47 2.89 15.77
CA VAL A 106 -5.38 3.28 16.68
C VAL A 106 -4.51 4.38 16.08
N VAL A 107 -4.13 4.28 14.80
CA VAL A 107 -3.28 5.30 14.15
C VAL A 107 -4.03 6.62 13.91
N ALA A 108 -5.36 6.56 13.73
CA ALA A 108 -6.18 7.76 13.57
C ALA A 108 -6.12 8.70 14.79
N LYS A 109 -5.91 8.16 16.00
CA LYS A 109 -5.75 8.95 17.23
C LYS A 109 -4.48 9.78 17.22
N GLU A 110 -3.47 9.29 16.52
CA GLU A 110 -2.20 9.97 16.28
C GLU A 110 -2.20 10.76 14.96
N ARG A 111 -3.38 10.96 14.33
CA ARG A 111 -3.58 11.71 13.08
C ARG A 111 -2.92 11.09 11.85
N ASP A 112 -2.85 9.77 11.79
CA ASP A 112 -2.27 9.03 10.66
C ASP A 112 -3.28 8.06 10.01
N HIS A 113 -2.90 7.50 8.86
CA HIS A 113 -3.75 6.65 8.03
C HIS A 113 -3.00 5.43 7.50
N ILE A 114 -3.64 4.25 7.60
CA ILE A 114 -3.21 3.04 6.90
C ILE A 114 -3.58 3.16 5.43
N LEU A 115 -2.59 3.17 4.54
CA LEU A 115 -2.79 3.29 3.10
C LEU A 115 -3.01 1.94 2.42
N GLY A 116 -2.33 0.89 2.90
CA GLY A 116 -2.42 -0.44 2.32
C GLY A 116 -1.51 -1.46 2.99
N MET A 117 -1.51 -2.66 2.44
CA MET A 117 -0.64 -3.74 2.87
C MET A 117 -0.09 -4.53 1.68
N SER A 118 1.09 -5.11 1.87
CA SER A 118 1.81 -5.87 0.84
C SER A 118 2.32 -7.20 1.40
N TYR A 119 2.13 -8.28 0.64
CA TYR A 119 2.73 -9.60 0.85
C TYR A 119 3.80 -9.84 -0.22
N SER A 120 5.04 -10.03 0.20
CA SER A 120 6.19 -10.11 -0.68
C SER A 120 7.02 -11.38 -0.38
N PRO A 121 6.73 -12.51 -1.05
CA PRO A 121 7.48 -13.74 -0.85
C PRO A 121 8.95 -13.59 -1.28
N ARG A 122 9.82 -14.22 -0.50
CA ARG A 122 11.24 -14.46 -0.78
C ARG A 122 11.49 -15.96 -0.68
N LEU A 123 12.76 -16.37 -0.80
CA LEU A 123 13.13 -17.78 -0.84
C LEU A 123 12.69 -18.53 0.44
N TYR A 124 13.07 -18.03 1.61
CA TYR A 124 12.81 -18.69 2.90
C TYR A 124 11.78 -17.97 3.79
N TYR A 125 11.50 -16.71 3.48
CA TYR A 125 10.66 -15.83 4.28
C TYR A 125 9.70 -15.06 3.37
N ALA A 126 8.68 -14.44 3.95
CA ALA A 126 7.88 -13.42 3.32
C ALA A 126 8.05 -12.11 4.09
N HIS A 127 8.13 -10.99 3.37
CA HIS A 127 7.94 -9.67 3.95
C HIS A 127 6.46 -9.34 3.90
N ILE A 128 5.89 -8.96 5.03
CA ILE A 128 4.54 -8.44 5.13
C ILE A 128 4.64 -7.01 5.61
N SER A 129 4.18 -6.06 4.81
CA SER A 129 4.38 -4.64 5.03
C SER A 129 3.07 -3.89 5.10
N ILE A 130 2.85 -3.11 6.16
CA ILE A 130 1.70 -2.22 6.34
C ILE A 130 2.18 -0.78 6.09
N TRP A 131 1.50 -0.08 5.19
CA TRP A 131 1.87 1.23 4.70
C TRP A 131 1.06 2.31 5.42
N THR A 132 1.74 3.37 5.86
CA THR A 132 1.19 4.50 6.61
C THR A 132 1.48 5.81 5.89
N LYS A 133 0.61 6.81 6.05
CA LYS A 133 0.73 8.11 5.39
C LYS A 133 1.83 8.98 5.99
N GLN A 134 2.13 8.86 7.28
CA GLN A 134 3.12 9.70 7.96
C GLN A 134 4.32 8.90 8.47
N GLY A 135 5.38 8.85 7.66
CA GLY A 135 6.61 8.13 7.97
C GLY A 135 7.44 8.68 9.13
N ASP A 136 7.23 9.95 9.51
CA ASP A 136 7.92 10.58 10.67
C ASP A 136 7.07 10.55 11.96
N ASN A 137 5.84 10.05 11.91
CA ASN A 137 4.94 10.06 13.06
C ASN A 137 5.25 8.93 14.04
N ARG A 138 6.25 9.17 14.90
CA ARG A 138 6.74 8.21 15.90
C ARG A 138 5.64 7.61 16.78
N ARG A 139 4.66 8.42 17.20
CA ARG A 139 3.56 7.94 18.05
C ARG A 139 2.65 6.98 17.29
N SER A 140 2.33 7.29 16.03
CA SER A 140 1.59 6.39 15.14
C SER A 140 2.34 5.08 14.94
N ILE A 141 3.65 5.13 14.70
CA ILE A 141 4.51 3.95 14.52
C ILE A 141 4.51 3.07 15.77
N GLU A 142 4.70 3.68 16.95
CA GLU A 142 4.74 2.97 18.24
C GLU A 142 3.40 2.31 18.57
N VAL A 143 2.27 3.01 18.37
CA VAL A 143 0.94 2.42 18.62
C VAL A 143 0.61 1.32 17.62
N LEU A 144 1.01 1.47 16.35
CA LEU A 144 0.84 0.46 15.31
C LEU A 144 1.59 -0.83 15.68
N GLN A 145 2.88 -0.71 15.99
CA GLN A 145 3.73 -1.85 16.38
C GLN A 145 3.16 -2.59 17.58
N ARG A 146 2.87 -1.87 18.66
CA ARG A 146 2.33 -2.45 19.89
C ARG A 146 1.04 -3.21 19.60
N THR A 147 0.12 -2.59 18.86
CA THR A 147 -1.18 -3.20 18.54
C THR A 147 -1.00 -4.49 17.74
N ILE A 148 -0.14 -4.50 16.72
CA ILE A 148 0.10 -5.70 15.91
C ILE A 148 0.66 -6.85 16.77
N VAL A 149 1.69 -6.58 17.58
CA VAL A 149 2.33 -7.61 18.42
C VAL A 149 1.36 -8.15 19.48
N GLU A 150 0.53 -7.28 20.09
CA GLU A 150 -0.45 -7.70 21.09
C GLU A 150 -1.61 -8.51 20.48
N ARG A 151 -2.05 -8.16 19.27
CA ARG A 151 -3.26 -8.71 18.65
C ARG A 151 -3.04 -9.95 17.79
N LEU A 152 -1.84 -10.13 17.24
CA LEU A 152 -1.50 -11.36 16.53
C LEU A 152 -1.64 -12.57 17.45
N SER A 153 -2.12 -13.69 16.89
CA SER A 153 -2.16 -14.96 17.58
C SER A 153 -0.77 -15.31 18.16
N PRO A 154 -0.67 -15.81 19.41
CA PRO A 154 0.60 -15.98 20.10
C PRO A 154 1.69 -16.70 19.30
N GLU A 155 1.32 -17.72 18.52
CA GLU A 155 2.21 -18.51 17.66
C GLU A 155 2.66 -17.78 16.38
N LEU A 156 1.96 -16.72 15.99
CA LEU A 156 2.29 -15.89 14.83
C LEU A 156 3.09 -14.65 15.19
N ARG A 157 3.14 -14.29 16.47
CA ARG A 157 3.91 -13.13 16.94
C ARG A 157 5.38 -13.24 16.54
N PRO A 158 6.03 -12.12 16.19
CA PRO A 158 7.47 -12.06 16.06
C PRO A 158 8.14 -12.53 17.36
N THR A 159 9.17 -13.37 17.23
CA THR A 159 9.90 -13.92 18.38
C THR A 159 11.05 -13.02 18.85
N SER A 160 11.41 -12.03 18.01
CA SER A 160 12.47 -11.07 18.27
C SER A 160 12.13 -9.73 17.62
N GLU A 161 12.56 -8.64 18.25
CA GLU A 161 12.51 -7.28 17.69
C GLU A 161 13.26 -7.16 16.34
N LEU A 162 14.16 -8.10 16.02
CA LEU A 162 14.88 -8.13 14.74
C LEU A 162 14.03 -8.65 13.58
N GLU A 163 12.86 -9.24 13.86
CA GLU A 163 11.96 -9.79 12.84
C GLU A 163 11.04 -8.74 12.23
N TYR A 164 10.98 -7.53 12.79
CA TYR A 164 10.24 -6.42 12.19
C TYR A 164 10.99 -5.10 12.29
N TYR A 165 10.63 -4.15 11.43
CA TYR A 165 11.16 -2.80 11.44
C TYR A 165 10.17 -1.83 10.80
N PHE A 166 10.31 -0.55 11.12
CA PHE A 166 9.68 0.52 10.34
C PHE A 166 10.72 1.19 9.47
N LYS A 167 10.36 1.54 8.23
CA LYS A 167 11.23 2.29 7.33
C LYS A 167 10.43 3.36 6.62
N LYS A 168 10.91 4.60 6.66
CA LYS A 168 10.30 5.70 5.90
C LYS A 168 10.59 5.50 4.42
N HIS A 169 9.64 5.81 3.54
CA HIS A 169 9.83 5.61 2.10
C HIS A 169 11.05 6.38 1.58
N SER A 170 11.33 7.56 2.12
CA SER A 170 12.51 8.36 1.76
C SER A 170 13.85 7.72 2.08
N GLU A 171 13.89 6.68 2.90
CA GLU A 171 15.11 5.95 3.27
C GLU A 171 15.33 4.72 2.38
N HIS A 172 14.39 4.39 1.48
CA HIS A 172 14.54 3.28 0.55
C HIS A 172 15.51 3.61 -0.57
N GLU A 173 16.32 2.61 -0.95
CA GLU A 173 17.25 2.72 -2.06
C GLU A 173 16.49 2.99 -3.36
N GLY A 174 16.92 4.00 -4.11
CA GLY A 174 16.29 4.46 -5.35
C GLY A 174 15.15 5.49 -5.18
N TRP A 175 14.79 5.86 -3.94
CA TRP A 175 13.68 6.79 -3.67
C TRP A 175 13.87 8.13 -4.36
N GLU A 176 15.08 8.66 -4.30
CA GLU A 176 15.42 9.95 -4.86
C GLU A 176 15.33 9.96 -6.39
N GLU A 177 15.76 8.90 -7.05
CA GLU A 177 15.73 8.77 -8.51
C GLU A 177 14.28 8.74 -9.01
N VAL A 178 13.44 7.99 -8.32
CA VAL A 178 12.03 7.89 -8.66
C VAL A 178 11.25 9.17 -8.36
N THR A 179 11.46 9.77 -7.19
CA THR A 179 10.76 11.01 -6.84
C THR A 179 11.16 12.14 -7.78
N ARG A 180 12.41 12.15 -8.27
CA ARG A 180 12.87 13.10 -9.29
C ARG A 180 12.10 12.94 -10.60
N GLN A 181 11.96 11.71 -11.10
CA GLN A 181 11.21 11.43 -12.34
C GLN A 181 9.73 11.85 -12.22
N VAL A 182 9.10 11.63 -11.06
CA VAL A 182 7.72 12.07 -10.82
C VAL A 182 7.60 13.60 -10.82
N ARG A 183 8.53 14.31 -10.17
CA ARG A 183 8.56 15.79 -10.13
C ARG A 183 8.73 16.38 -11.54
N GLU A 184 9.63 15.82 -12.33
CA GLU A 184 9.88 16.23 -13.72
C GLU A 184 8.65 15.99 -14.61
N GLN A 185 8.01 14.83 -14.51
CA GLN A 185 6.76 14.54 -15.24
C GLN A 185 5.59 15.42 -14.81
N GLY A 186 5.51 15.77 -13.52
CA GLY A 186 4.51 16.69 -12.98
C GLY A 186 4.69 18.11 -13.52
N GLN A 187 5.93 18.60 -13.57
CA GLN A 187 6.25 19.92 -14.16
C GLN A 187 5.92 19.97 -15.65
N SER A 188 6.29 18.96 -16.43
CA SER A 188 5.95 18.92 -17.86
C SER A 188 4.44 18.88 -18.11
N LYS A 189 3.65 18.21 -17.27
CA LYS A 189 2.17 18.22 -17.37
C LYS A 189 1.55 19.56 -16.99
N ALA A 190 2.10 20.23 -15.97
CA ALA A 190 1.66 21.56 -15.56
C ALA A 190 1.94 22.60 -16.65
N GLU A 191 3.13 22.58 -17.24
CA GLU A 191 3.53 23.45 -18.36
C GLU A 191 2.67 23.23 -19.61
N GLN A 192 2.34 21.97 -19.93
CA GLN A 192 1.42 21.64 -21.02
C GLN A 192 -0.01 22.11 -20.75
N HIS A 193 -0.48 22.03 -19.49
CA HIS A 193 -1.79 22.53 -19.11
C HIS A 193 -1.86 24.06 -19.19
N GLU A 194 -0.86 24.78 -18.69
CA GLU A 194 -0.76 26.23 -18.81
C GLU A 194 -0.69 26.67 -20.28
N GLY A 195 0.10 25.98 -21.11
CA GLY A 195 0.19 26.25 -22.55
C GLY A 195 -1.15 26.10 -23.26
N ASN A 196 -1.91 25.04 -22.96
CA ASN A 196 -3.24 24.82 -23.54
C ASN A 196 -4.26 25.86 -23.07
N VAL A 197 -4.23 26.26 -21.80
CA VAL A 197 -5.09 27.33 -21.28
C VAL A 197 -4.79 28.64 -22.01
N VAL A 198 -3.51 29.02 -22.14
CA VAL A 198 -3.08 30.25 -22.85
C VAL A 198 -3.51 30.26 -24.32
N ILE A 199 -3.48 29.11 -25.00
CA ILE A 199 -3.97 29.01 -26.38
C ILE A 199 -5.48 29.24 -26.43
N SER A 200 -6.26 28.62 -25.53
CA SER A 200 -7.72 28.77 -25.51
C SER A 200 -8.19 30.20 -25.21
N ILE A 201 -7.53 30.93 -24.29
CA ILE A 201 -7.87 32.34 -24.03
C ILE A 201 -7.55 33.25 -25.22
N ASN A 202 -6.52 32.93 -26.01
CA ASN A 202 -6.19 33.70 -27.21
C ASN A 202 -7.19 33.44 -28.35
N GLU A 203 -7.65 32.20 -28.53
CA GLU A 203 -8.67 31.85 -29.53
C GLU A 203 -10.05 32.47 -29.20
N GLU A 204 -10.41 32.59 -27.92
CA GLU A 204 -11.65 33.27 -27.50
C GLU A 204 -11.60 34.79 -27.74
N GLN A 205 -10.42 35.41 -27.70
CA GLN A 205 -10.26 36.84 -27.98
C GLN A 205 -10.29 37.19 -29.48
N GLU A 206 -9.96 36.25 -30.38
CA GLU A 206 -10.00 36.46 -31.84
C GLU A 206 -11.39 36.29 -32.46
N THR A 207 -12.39 35.77 -31.73
CA THR A 207 -13.73 35.45 -32.27
C THR A 207 -14.83 36.45 -31.92
N MET A 208 -14.52 37.55 -31.23
CA MET A 208 -15.50 38.61 -30.94
C MET A 208 -15.59 39.60 -32.12
N PRO A 209 -16.77 39.73 -32.77
CA PRO A 209 -16.93 40.71 -33.83
C PRO A 209 -16.93 42.15 -33.25
N PRO A 210 -16.53 43.14 -34.05
CA PRO A 210 -16.40 44.55 -33.62
C PRO A 210 -17.71 45.22 -33.24
#